data_AF-A0A2E7JNU3-F1
#
_entry.id   AF-A0A2E7JNU3-F1
#
_cell.length_a   1.000
_cell.length_b   1.000
_cell.length_c   1.000
_cell.angle_alpha   90.00
_cell.angle_beta   90.00
_cell.angle_gamma   90.00
#
_symmetry.space_group_name_H-M   'P 1'
#
loop_
_entity.id
_entity.type
_entity.pdbx_description
1 polymer ?
#
loop_
_entity_poly.entity_id
_entity_poly.type
_entity_poly.pdbx_seq_one_letter_code
_entity_poly.pdbx_strand_id
1 'polypeptide(L)'
;MEINLDIRPNRRFEIIDVSALLCDQVGDALHPFRKAVYCSFHTTAGYLEQGVCRHLGHSRKQLDPFIRAVQKIFPHDAGYFHDRMQLRDELSDSQKEKEPVNADSHLTFIGAGLKNCVTYLHRPDEPVYFIELDGIYKDYVRERRTTVMAYDRAEIVHRGRIAIPVEGDHAIDSFNLKDARYGLFEQLEEWSRQYGVDKGCIDIRLAPEEEHVGMTVNEYETLLMRNDLPEVLSDPLRYVLKRSKKLLQHPAAIPGKTRDYAAYDLIHFYNDLMDQVPVGRSVIDRIFSVLSTPAKRILRLKRRISLLVSDSAETGPGHIVHGTYQSPILVQHHPAEDGVRYMDITLRRFT
;
A
#
# COMPACT_ATOMS: atom_id res chain seq x y z
N MET A 1 15.31 -16.75 -10.08
CA MET A 1 14.90 -17.62 -8.96
C MET A 1 13.63 -17.07 -8.34
N GLU A 2 12.72 -17.92 -7.86
CA GLU A 2 11.45 -17.52 -7.25
C GLU A 2 11.23 -18.28 -5.95
N ILE A 3 10.81 -17.58 -4.90
CA ILE A 3 10.64 -18.10 -3.55
C ILE A 3 9.34 -17.54 -2.97
N ASN A 4 8.52 -18.42 -2.42
CA ASN A 4 7.37 -18.03 -1.62
C ASN A 4 7.72 -18.11 -0.14
N LEU A 5 7.34 -17.08 0.61
CA LEU A 5 7.56 -16.98 2.05
C LEU A 5 6.21 -16.84 2.74
N ASP A 6 6.01 -17.69 3.73
CA ASP A 6 4.95 -17.51 4.72
C ASP A 6 5.50 -16.75 5.92
N ILE A 7 4.73 -15.77 6.37
CA ILE A 7 5.09 -14.82 7.41
C ILE A 7 3.97 -14.87 8.44
N ARG A 8 4.34 -15.07 9.70
CA ARG A 8 3.42 -15.04 10.84
C ARG A 8 3.77 -13.84 11.74
N PRO A 9 2.99 -12.76 11.73
CA PRO A 9 3.23 -11.61 12.59
C PRO A 9 3.07 -11.93 14.08
N ASN A 10 3.80 -11.22 14.93
CA ASN A 10 3.73 -11.37 16.40
C ASN A 10 3.00 -10.20 17.09
N ARG A 11 2.48 -9.26 16.30
CA ARG A 11 1.79 -8.06 16.77
C ARG A 11 0.98 -7.47 15.63
N ARG A 12 0.05 -6.55 15.97
CA ARG A 12 -0.76 -5.83 14.98
C ARG A 12 0.12 -5.07 13.98
N PHE A 13 0.97 -4.17 14.46
CA PHE A 13 1.93 -3.44 13.62
C PHE A 13 3.34 -4.00 13.78
N GLU A 14 3.91 -4.52 12.69
CA GLU A 14 5.24 -5.11 12.67
C GLU A 14 6.08 -4.71 11.45
N ILE A 15 7.38 -4.51 11.67
CA ILE A 15 8.38 -4.38 10.60
C ILE A 15 9.20 -5.66 10.61
N ILE A 16 9.01 -6.49 9.59
CA ILE A 16 9.56 -7.85 9.44
C ILE A 16 10.70 -7.81 8.42
N ASP A 17 11.86 -8.33 8.78
CA ASP A 17 13.02 -8.40 7.88
C ASP A 17 12.91 -9.63 6.97
N VAL A 18 12.49 -9.41 5.72
CA VAL A 18 12.33 -10.49 4.73
C VAL A 18 13.68 -10.97 4.23
N SER A 19 14.72 -10.12 4.22
CA SER A 19 16.07 -10.57 3.84
C SER A 19 16.58 -11.63 4.82
N ALA A 20 16.34 -11.45 6.12
CA ALA A 20 16.68 -12.44 7.13
C ALA A 20 15.89 -13.75 6.93
N LEU A 21 14.57 -13.68 6.70
CA LEU A 21 13.74 -14.86 6.44
C LEU A 21 14.19 -15.63 5.18
N LEU A 22 14.59 -14.92 4.13
CA LEU A 22 15.15 -15.54 2.92
C LEU A 22 16.45 -16.28 3.23
N CYS A 23 17.36 -15.64 3.97
CA CYS A 23 18.63 -16.25 4.36
C CYS A 23 18.40 -17.51 5.19
N ASP A 24 17.47 -17.48 6.15
CA ASP A 24 17.13 -18.65 6.96
C ASP A 24 16.53 -19.80 6.12
N GLN A 25 15.76 -19.50 5.08
CA GLN A 25 15.08 -20.50 4.25
C GLN A 25 15.94 -21.07 3.11
N VAL A 26 16.74 -20.22 2.44
CA VAL A 26 17.48 -20.59 1.23
C VAL A 26 18.96 -20.20 1.24
N GLY A 27 19.45 -19.63 2.34
CA GLY A 27 20.83 -19.14 2.47
C GLY A 27 21.18 -18.11 1.40
N ASP A 28 22.37 -18.28 0.82
CA ASP A 28 22.98 -17.36 -0.16
C ASP A 28 22.41 -17.51 -1.59
N ALA A 29 21.32 -18.25 -1.78
CA ALA A 29 20.82 -18.59 -3.12
C ALA A 29 20.42 -17.38 -3.98
N LEU A 30 20.12 -16.23 -3.37
CA LEU A 30 19.83 -14.99 -4.10
C LEU A 30 21.09 -14.19 -4.47
N HIS A 31 22.25 -14.46 -3.87
CA HIS A 31 23.49 -13.69 -4.05
C HIS A 31 23.93 -13.54 -5.52
N PRO A 32 23.76 -14.55 -6.40
CA PRO A 32 24.14 -14.40 -7.81
C PRO A 32 23.34 -13.32 -8.55
N PHE A 33 22.13 -13.00 -8.08
CA PHE A 33 21.21 -12.13 -8.81
C PHE A 33 21.41 -10.66 -8.46
N ARG A 34 21.37 -9.80 -9.48
CA ARG A 34 21.54 -8.34 -9.30
C ARG A 34 20.31 -7.64 -8.73
N LYS A 35 19.12 -8.19 -8.91
CA LYS A 35 17.85 -7.57 -8.54
C LYS A 35 16.90 -8.60 -7.95
N ALA A 36 15.98 -8.12 -7.12
CA ALA A 36 14.86 -8.89 -6.63
C ALA A 36 13.58 -8.06 -6.65
N VAL A 37 12.48 -8.67 -7.11
CA VAL A 37 11.13 -8.17 -6.94
C VAL A 37 10.51 -8.82 -5.72
N TYR A 38 9.88 -8.02 -4.87
CA TYR A 38 9.14 -8.46 -3.70
C TYR A 38 7.66 -8.14 -3.92
N CYS A 39 6.80 -9.15 -3.80
CA CYS A 39 5.37 -9.05 -4.06
C CYS A 39 4.56 -9.56 -2.86
N SER A 40 3.93 -8.65 -2.13
CA SER A 40 2.99 -8.91 -1.06
C SER A 40 1.60 -9.21 -1.62
N PHE A 41 0.89 -10.16 -1.01
CA PHE A 41 -0.48 -10.54 -1.38
C PHE A 41 -1.54 -9.89 -0.49
N HIS A 42 -1.18 -8.87 0.29
CA HIS A 42 -2.05 -8.26 1.30
C HIS A 42 -2.35 -6.80 0.97
N THR A 43 -3.48 -6.32 1.47
CA THR A 43 -4.00 -4.96 1.27
C THR A 43 -3.67 -4.03 2.44
N THR A 44 -3.22 -4.61 3.55
CA THR A 44 -2.78 -3.96 4.79
C THR A 44 -1.33 -4.30 5.14
N ALA A 45 -0.62 -5.01 4.27
CA ALA A 45 0.79 -5.31 4.48
C ALA A 45 1.57 -5.31 3.16
N GLY A 46 2.77 -4.77 3.17
CA GLY A 46 3.57 -4.64 1.94
C GLY A 46 4.89 -3.91 2.14
N TYR A 47 5.39 -3.28 1.09
CA TYR A 47 6.76 -2.79 1.04
C TYR A 47 6.84 -1.30 0.77
N LEU A 48 7.88 -0.66 1.30
CA LEU A 48 8.32 0.65 0.82
C LEU A 48 9.23 0.47 -0.40
N GLU A 49 9.36 1.51 -1.22
CA GLU A 49 10.35 1.50 -2.31
C GLU A 49 11.77 1.65 -1.75
N GLN A 50 12.76 0.97 -2.34
CA GLN A 50 14.15 0.97 -1.86
C GLN A 50 14.71 2.39 -1.64
N GLY A 51 14.40 3.31 -2.55
CA GLY A 51 14.79 4.72 -2.43
C GLY A 51 14.15 5.43 -1.24
N VAL A 52 12.89 5.12 -0.92
CA VAL A 52 12.21 5.66 0.27
C VAL A 52 12.83 5.10 1.55
N CYS A 53 13.10 3.78 1.59
CA CYS A 53 13.81 3.19 2.72
C CYS A 53 15.18 3.85 2.91
N ARG A 54 15.97 4.01 1.85
CA ARG A 54 17.29 4.66 1.91
C ARG A 54 17.19 6.11 2.38
N HIS A 55 16.20 6.86 1.91
CA HIS A 55 15.96 8.24 2.33
C HIS A 55 15.59 8.34 3.81
N LEU A 56 14.78 7.42 4.32
CA LEU A 56 14.43 7.38 5.75
C LEU A 56 15.60 6.88 6.62
N GLY A 57 16.51 6.10 6.03
CA GLY A 57 17.79 5.65 6.58
C GLY A 57 17.89 4.12 6.78
N HIS A 58 16.98 3.36 6.16
CA HIS A 58 17.13 1.93 5.86
C HIS A 58 17.33 1.02 7.09
N SER A 59 16.74 1.40 8.23
CA SER A 59 16.76 0.59 9.44
C SER A 59 15.39 0.58 10.10
N ARG A 60 15.04 -0.53 10.74
CA ARG A 60 13.79 -0.65 11.51
C ARG A 60 13.58 0.51 12.50
N LYS A 61 14.65 0.96 13.19
CA LYS A 61 14.59 2.08 14.16
C LYS A 61 14.17 3.42 13.52
N GLN A 62 14.43 3.60 12.23
CA GLN A 62 14.11 4.84 11.51
C GLN A 62 12.82 4.73 10.70
N LEU A 63 12.45 3.52 10.27
CA LEU A 63 11.18 3.28 9.57
C LEU A 63 9.98 3.24 10.53
N ASP A 64 10.15 2.70 11.75
CA ASP A 64 9.07 2.62 12.75
C ASP A 64 8.47 4.01 13.06
N PRO A 65 9.27 5.06 13.37
CA PRO A 65 8.74 6.40 13.57
C PRO A 65 7.98 6.96 12.36
N PHE A 66 8.44 6.68 11.13
CA PHE A 66 7.75 7.12 9.91
C PHE A 66 6.35 6.50 9.80
N ILE A 67 6.25 5.17 9.94
CA ILE A 67 4.95 4.50 9.84
C ILE A 67 4.02 4.92 10.97
N ARG A 68 4.53 5.04 12.20
CA ARG A 68 3.74 5.55 13.33
C ARG A 68 3.24 6.97 13.13
N ALA A 69 4.04 7.82 12.50
CA ALA A 69 3.63 9.17 12.13
C ALA A 69 2.40 9.14 11.22
N VAL A 70 2.38 8.24 10.24
CA VAL A 70 1.22 8.05 9.34
C VAL A 70 0.03 7.44 10.09
N GLN A 71 0.24 6.45 10.96
CA GLN A 71 -0.83 5.87 11.79
C GLN A 71 -1.49 6.89 12.73
N LYS A 72 -0.80 7.96 13.14
CA LYS A 72 -1.43 9.06 13.89
C LYS A 72 -2.42 9.86 13.06
N ILE A 73 -2.23 9.90 11.73
CA ILE A 73 -3.19 10.52 10.79
C ILE A 73 -4.41 9.60 10.61
N PHE A 74 -4.21 8.29 10.71
CA PHE A 74 -5.28 7.29 10.60
C PHE A 74 -5.36 6.46 11.88
N PRO A 75 -5.89 7.03 12.97
CA PRO A 75 -5.92 6.35 14.26
C PRO A 75 -6.78 5.09 14.19
N HIS A 76 -6.33 4.03 14.86
CA HIS A 76 -7.12 2.82 15.03
C HIS A 76 -8.48 3.10 15.67
N ASP A 77 -9.53 2.39 15.24
CA ASP A 77 -10.89 2.47 15.80
C ASP A 77 -11.48 3.90 15.80
N ALA A 78 -11.25 4.65 14.72
CA ALA A 78 -11.75 6.01 14.55
C ALA A 78 -13.24 6.06 14.14
N GLY A 79 -13.96 4.94 14.18
CA GLY A 79 -15.34 4.79 13.73
C GLY A 79 -15.51 4.83 12.20
N TYR A 80 -14.52 4.34 11.46
CA TYR A 80 -14.54 4.23 10.00
C TYR A 80 -15.82 3.54 9.50
N PHE A 81 -16.26 3.86 8.28
CA PHE A 81 -17.40 3.17 7.67
C PHE A 81 -17.05 1.73 7.32
N HIS A 82 -15.85 1.48 6.79
CA HIS A 82 -15.31 0.15 6.55
C HIS A 82 -15.38 -0.76 7.80
N ASP A 83 -15.20 -0.19 8.99
CA ASP A 83 -15.19 -0.96 10.24
C ASP A 83 -16.61 -1.31 10.75
N ARG A 84 -17.66 -0.86 10.06
CA ARG A 84 -19.06 -1.18 10.39
C ARG A 84 -19.44 -2.53 9.78
N MET A 85 -19.05 -3.61 10.45
CA MET A 85 -19.29 -4.99 9.99
C MET A 85 -20.74 -5.30 9.60
N GLN A 86 -21.71 -4.64 10.24
CA GLN A 86 -23.13 -4.78 9.91
C GLN A 86 -23.51 -4.25 8.51
N LEU A 87 -22.66 -3.43 7.89
CA LEU A 87 -22.84 -2.88 6.54
C LEU A 87 -22.06 -3.65 5.46
N ARG A 88 -21.27 -4.66 5.86
CA ARG A 88 -20.41 -5.46 4.97
C ARG A 88 -21.14 -6.69 4.46
N ASP A 89 -21.98 -6.53 3.45
CA ASP A 89 -22.81 -7.62 2.90
C ASP A 89 -21.99 -8.67 2.12
N GLU A 90 -20.75 -8.37 1.76
CA GLU A 90 -19.82 -9.29 1.10
C GLU A 90 -19.24 -10.35 2.05
N LEU A 91 -19.41 -10.19 3.37
CA LEU A 91 -18.92 -11.12 4.39
C LEU A 91 -20.08 -11.92 5.00
N SER A 92 -19.89 -13.23 5.11
CA SER A 92 -20.77 -14.05 5.95
C SER A 92 -20.62 -13.71 7.44
N ASP A 93 -21.60 -14.07 8.27
CA ASP A 93 -21.55 -13.80 9.72
C ASP A 93 -20.29 -14.39 10.38
N SER A 94 -19.90 -15.61 9.97
CA SER A 94 -18.66 -16.24 10.45
C SER A 94 -17.38 -15.53 10.00
N GLN A 95 -17.39 -14.85 8.85
CA GLN A 95 -16.28 -14.01 8.41
C GLN A 95 -16.24 -12.70 9.20
N LYS A 96 -17.41 -12.07 9.43
CA LYS A 96 -17.54 -10.82 10.21
C LYS A 96 -17.00 -10.95 11.65
N GLU A 97 -17.11 -12.12 12.27
CA GLU A 97 -16.56 -12.36 13.61
C GLU A 97 -15.03 -12.29 13.68
N LYS A 98 -14.37 -12.70 12.58
CA LYS A 98 -12.91 -12.83 12.46
C LYS A 98 -12.26 -11.66 11.75
N GLU A 99 -13.02 -10.91 10.96
CA GLU A 99 -12.51 -9.78 10.22
C GLU A 99 -12.12 -8.64 11.18
N PRO A 100 -10.89 -8.11 11.09
CA PRO A 100 -10.47 -6.98 11.88
C PRO A 100 -11.14 -5.68 11.43
N VAL A 101 -11.31 -4.80 12.40
CA VAL A 101 -11.49 -3.37 12.14
C VAL A 101 -10.13 -2.78 11.75
N ASN A 102 -9.87 -2.71 10.45
CA ASN A 102 -8.55 -2.39 9.89
C ASN A 102 -8.58 -1.29 8.83
N ALA A 103 -9.65 -0.47 8.75
CA ALA A 103 -9.71 0.67 7.85
C ALA A 103 -8.49 1.61 7.99
N ASP A 104 -8.05 1.81 9.24
CA ASP A 104 -6.84 2.55 9.61
C ASP A 104 -5.58 2.02 8.89
N SER A 105 -5.52 0.70 8.70
CA SER A 105 -4.40 -0.04 8.12
C SER A 105 -4.39 0.07 6.62
N HIS A 106 -5.56 0.00 5.98
CA HIS A 106 -5.69 0.30 4.55
C HIS A 106 -5.28 1.75 4.25
N LEU A 107 -5.77 2.71 5.04
CA LEU A 107 -5.41 4.13 4.88
C LEU A 107 -3.94 4.40 5.18
N THR A 108 -3.37 3.74 6.19
CA THR A 108 -1.93 3.82 6.49
C THR A 108 -1.10 3.23 5.35
N PHE A 109 -1.52 2.11 4.76
CA PHE A 109 -0.86 1.51 3.61
C PHE A 109 -0.78 2.51 2.44
N ILE A 110 -1.92 3.13 2.10
CA ILE A 110 -2.00 4.12 1.01
C ILE A 110 -1.22 5.40 1.37
N GLY A 111 -1.41 5.92 2.57
CA GLY A 111 -0.81 7.18 3.05
C GLY A 111 0.70 7.12 3.21
N ALA A 112 1.23 6.00 3.72
CA ALA A 112 2.68 5.78 3.79
C ALA A 112 3.28 5.57 2.39
N GLY A 113 2.44 5.24 1.40
CA GLY A 113 2.86 4.92 0.04
C GLY A 113 3.50 3.55 -0.06
N LEU A 114 3.01 2.59 0.75
CA LEU A 114 3.35 1.17 0.62
C LEU A 114 2.88 0.65 -0.74
N LYS A 115 3.54 -0.40 -1.20
CA LYS A 115 3.26 -1.09 -2.45
C LYS A 115 3.19 -2.58 -2.20
N ASN A 116 2.30 -3.24 -2.94
CA ASN A 116 2.27 -4.69 -3.02
C ASN A 116 3.54 -5.19 -3.72
N CYS A 117 3.97 -4.56 -4.81
CA CYS A 117 5.09 -5.00 -5.63
C CYS A 117 6.19 -3.94 -5.73
N VAL A 118 7.43 -4.29 -5.36
CA VAL A 118 8.60 -3.40 -5.41
C VAL A 118 9.82 -4.11 -5.99
N THR A 119 10.66 -3.38 -6.72
CA THR A 119 11.95 -3.88 -7.20
C THR A 119 13.08 -3.25 -6.41
N TYR A 120 14.00 -4.08 -5.94
CA TYR A 120 15.21 -3.68 -5.26
C TYR A 120 16.42 -4.08 -6.09
N LEU A 121 17.45 -3.23 -6.08
CA LEU A 121 18.81 -3.73 -6.33
C LEU A 121 19.14 -4.69 -5.19
N HIS A 122 19.44 -5.93 -5.52
CA HIS A 122 19.72 -6.95 -4.52
C HIS A 122 21.08 -6.65 -3.88
N ARG A 123 21.07 -6.54 -2.55
CA ARG A 123 22.23 -6.28 -1.71
C ARG A 123 22.08 -7.20 -0.49
N PRO A 124 22.83 -8.31 -0.42
CA PRO A 124 22.68 -9.30 0.64
C PRO A 124 22.75 -8.71 2.05
N ASP A 125 23.59 -7.70 2.25
CA ASP A 125 23.79 -7.06 3.55
C ASP A 125 22.75 -5.97 3.88
N GLU A 126 21.80 -5.69 2.98
CA GLU A 126 20.75 -4.69 3.20
C GLU A 126 19.38 -5.36 3.47
N PRO A 127 18.69 -4.98 4.57
CA PRO A 127 17.40 -5.55 4.91
C PRO A 127 16.28 -5.05 4.00
N VAL A 128 15.39 -5.95 3.61
CA VAL A 128 14.13 -5.62 2.95
C VAL A 128 13.00 -5.84 3.93
N TYR A 129 12.31 -4.76 4.29
CA TYR A 129 11.27 -4.81 5.32
C TYR A 129 9.87 -4.97 4.73
N PHE A 130 9.17 -6.02 5.17
CA PHE A 130 7.73 -6.18 5.03
C PHE A 130 7.05 -5.47 6.20
N ILE A 131 6.18 -4.51 5.88
CA ILE A 131 5.46 -3.69 6.83
C ILE A 131 4.07 -4.30 7.00
N GLU A 132 3.84 -4.94 8.14
CA GLU A 132 2.55 -5.48 8.57
C GLU A 132 1.81 -4.42 9.39
N LEU A 133 0.55 -4.14 9.06
CA LEU A 133 -0.23 -3.13 9.77
C LEU A 133 -1.31 -3.72 10.67
N ASP A 134 -1.87 -4.89 10.39
CA ASP A 134 -2.98 -5.54 11.12
C ASP A 134 -2.76 -7.04 11.42
N GLY A 135 -1.53 -7.42 11.76
CA GLY A 135 -1.10 -8.82 11.84
C GLY A 135 -1.74 -9.66 12.95
N ILE A 136 -2.22 -9.04 14.03
CA ILE A 136 -2.96 -9.71 15.11
C ILE A 136 -4.24 -8.92 15.40
N TYR A 137 -5.36 -9.64 15.47
CA TYR A 137 -6.66 -9.12 15.86
C TYR A 137 -7.35 -10.07 16.83
N LYS A 138 -7.61 -9.59 18.05
CA LYS A 138 -8.07 -10.44 19.17
C LYS A 138 -7.12 -11.64 19.33
N ASP A 139 -7.65 -12.86 19.33
CA ASP A 139 -6.88 -14.10 19.43
C ASP A 139 -6.44 -14.65 18.07
N TYR A 140 -6.74 -13.94 16.97
CA TYR A 140 -6.41 -14.35 15.62
C TYR A 140 -5.08 -13.74 15.16
N VAL A 141 -4.16 -14.60 14.79
CA VAL A 141 -2.90 -14.22 14.12
C VAL A 141 -3.10 -14.41 12.62
N ARG A 142 -2.81 -13.37 11.84
CA ARG A 142 -2.90 -13.42 10.38
C ARG A 142 -1.79 -14.29 9.81
N GLU A 143 -2.10 -15.01 8.75
CA GLU A 143 -1.11 -15.67 7.91
C GLU A 143 -0.83 -14.77 6.72
N ARG A 144 0.44 -14.43 6.53
CA ARG A 144 0.89 -13.58 5.45
C ARG A 144 1.74 -14.39 4.51
N ARG A 145 1.60 -14.04 3.25
CA ARG A 145 2.37 -14.59 2.15
C ARG A 145 2.95 -13.49 1.28
N THR A 146 4.20 -13.67 0.88
CA THR A 146 4.88 -12.83 -0.10
C THR A 146 5.74 -13.69 -1.02
N THR A 147 5.91 -13.24 -2.26
CA THR A 147 6.80 -13.86 -3.23
C THR A 147 8.01 -12.97 -3.49
N VAL A 148 9.18 -13.58 -3.60
CA VAL A 148 10.44 -12.93 -3.97
C VAL A 148 10.96 -13.55 -5.25
N MET A 149 11.17 -12.74 -6.28
CA MET A 149 11.69 -13.16 -7.57
C MET A 149 13.01 -12.45 -7.85
N ALA A 150 14.11 -13.19 -7.80
CA ALA A 150 15.46 -12.72 -8.06
C ALA A 150 15.85 -12.94 -9.53
N TYR A 151 16.49 -11.94 -10.15
CA TYR A 151 16.83 -11.92 -11.58
C TYR A 151 17.99 -10.96 -11.86
N ASP A 152 18.65 -11.10 -13.01
CA ASP A 152 19.78 -10.26 -13.38
C ASP A 152 19.39 -9.10 -14.28
N ARG A 153 18.54 -9.39 -15.26
CA ARG A 153 18.12 -8.41 -16.28
C ARG A 153 16.61 -8.42 -16.44
N ALA A 154 16.08 -7.26 -16.80
CA ALA A 154 14.69 -7.10 -17.18
C ALA A 154 14.65 -6.50 -18.58
N GLU A 155 14.21 -7.29 -19.55
CA GLU A 155 14.03 -6.88 -20.93
C GLU A 155 12.63 -6.28 -21.10
N ILE A 156 12.52 -5.13 -21.78
CA ILE A 156 11.22 -4.59 -22.17
C ILE A 156 10.79 -5.30 -23.45
N VAL A 157 9.75 -6.13 -23.36
CA VAL A 157 9.25 -6.89 -24.50
C VAL A 157 8.06 -6.20 -25.17
N HIS A 158 7.34 -5.33 -24.44
CA HIS A 158 6.23 -4.56 -25.00
C HIS A 158 6.01 -3.24 -24.26
N ARG A 159 5.50 -2.25 -24.99
CA ARG A 159 4.92 -1.02 -24.46
C ARG A 159 3.59 -0.77 -25.16
N GLY A 160 2.57 -0.47 -24.37
CA GLY A 160 1.23 -0.19 -24.86
C GLY A 160 0.63 1.00 -24.13
N ARG A 161 -0.48 1.52 -24.65
CA ARG A 161 -1.30 2.53 -23.98
C ARG A 161 -2.74 2.04 -23.97
N ILE A 162 -3.40 2.16 -22.83
CA ILE A 162 -4.79 1.74 -22.62
C ILE A 162 -5.61 2.95 -22.16
N ALA A 163 -6.82 3.08 -22.71
CA ALA A 163 -7.82 4.05 -22.32
C ALA A 163 -8.80 3.39 -21.33
N ILE A 164 -9.02 4.02 -20.18
CA ILE A 164 -9.97 3.56 -19.16
C ILE A 164 -11.10 4.57 -19.05
N PRO A 165 -12.36 4.20 -19.39
CA PRO A 165 -13.50 5.06 -19.18
C PRO A 165 -13.77 5.22 -17.68
N VAL A 166 -13.89 6.46 -17.20
CA VAL A 166 -14.03 6.84 -15.79
C VAL A 166 -15.20 7.81 -15.61
N GLU A 167 -16.39 7.35 -15.95
CA GLU A 167 -17.61 8.12 -15.70
C GLU A 167 -17.93 8.11 -14.21
N GLY A 168 -18.05 9.31 -13.62
CA GLY A 168 -18.32 9.49 -12.20
C GLY A 168 -18.94 10.85 -11.92
N ASP A 169 -19.83 10.89 -10.92
CA ASP A 169 -20.61 12.08 -10.55
C ASP A 169 -20.09 12.75 -9.26
N HIS A 170 -19.03 12.20 -8.64
CA HIS A 170 -18.54 12.69 -7.35
C HIS A 170 -17.30 13.56 -7.49
N ALA A 171 -17.06 14.40 -6.48
CA ALA A 171 -15.83 15.19 -6.40
C ALA A 171 -14.57 14.31 -6.30
N ILE A 172 -14.70 13.09 -5.77
CA ILE A 172 -13.62 12.09 -5.68
C ILE A 172 -14.23 10.73 -6.03
N ASP A 173 -13.74 10.10 -7.09
CA ASP A 173 -14.16 8.75 -7.49
C ASP A 173 -12.99 7.77 -7.42
N SER A 174 -13.33 6.51 -7.20
CA SER A 174 -12.40 5.38 -7.23
C SER A 174 -12.93 4.31 -8.17
N PHE A 175 -12.05 3.76 -9.01
CA PHE A 175 -12.39 2.79 -10.03
C PHE A 175 -11.58 1.52 -9.84
N ASN A 176 -12.27 0.38 -9.76
CA ASN A 176 -11.66 -0.94 -9.70
C ASN A 176 -11.13 -1.32 -11.09
N LEU A 177 -9.83 -1.25 -11.32
CA LEU A 177 -9.26 -1.54 -12.64
C LEU A 177 -9.29 -3.05 -13.00
N LYS A 178 -9.67 -3.93 -12.07
CA LYS A 178 -9.99 -5.34 -12.34
C LYS A 178 -11.42 -5.55 -12.85
N ASP A 179 -12.26 -4.52 -12.87
CA ASP A 179 -13.60 -4.64 -13.40
C ASP A 179 -13.55 -5.01 -14.89
N ALA A 180 -14.19 -6.13 -15.24
CA ALA A 180 -14.18 -6.69 -16.59
C ALA A 180 -14.71 -5.72 -17.65
N ARG A 181 -15.51 -4.72 -17.25
CA ARG A 181 -16.00 -3.66 -18.16
C ARG A 181 -14.86 -2.86 -18.78
N TYR A 182 -13.70 -2.79 -18.13
CA TYR A 182 -12.52 -2.10 -18.66
C TYR A 182 -11.66 -2.97 -19.58
N GLY A 183 -11.81 -4.30 -19.55
CA GLY A 183 -11.00 -5.22 -20.35
C GLY A 183 -9.50 -5.19 -20.05
N LEU A 184 -9.08 -4.49 -18.99
CA LEU A 184 -7.66 -4.22 -18.72
C LEU A 184 -6.91 -5.51 -18.44
N PHE A 185 -7.41 -6.34 -17.52
CA PHE A 185 -6.71 -7.55 -17.11
C PHE A 185 -6.69 -8.61 -18.21
N GLU A 186 -7.77 -8.72 -18.99
CA GLU A 186 -7.81 -9.56 -20.19
C GLU A 186 -6.73 -9.15 -21.19
N GLN A 187 -6.58 -7.84 -21.45
CA GLN A 187 -5.56 -7.32 -22.35
C GLN A 187 -4.14 -7.54 -21.82
N LEU A 188 -3.92 -7.37 -20.51
CA LEU A 188 -2.61 -7.61 -19.88
C LEU A 188 -2.22 -9.09 -19.93
N GLU A 189 -3.18 -10.00 -19.72
CA GLU A 189 -2.97 -11.45 -19.83
C GLU A 189 -2.73 -11.88 -21.28
N GLU A 190 -3.44 -11.29 -22.24
CA GLU A 190 -3.17 -11.50 -23.66
C GLU A 190 -1.75 -11.07 -24.04
N TRP A 191 -1.35 -9.85 -23.67
CA TRP A 191 0.00 -9.36 -23.96
C TRP A 191 1.07 -10.20 -23.26
N SER A 192 0.85 -10.63 -22.02
CA SER A 192 1.81 -11.46 -21.30
C SER A 192 2.05 -12.80 -22.00
N ARG A 193 0.98 -13.43 -22.52
CA ARG A 193 1.08 -14.65 -23.33
C ARG A 193 1.71 -14.39 -24.70
N GLN A 194 1.25 -13.37 -25.41
CA GLN A 194 1.73 -13.01 -26.75
C GLN A 194 3.24 -12.71 -26.77
N TYR A 195 3.74 -12.02 -25.74
CA TYR A 195 5.15 -11.63 -25.64
C TYR A 195 5.99 -12.59 -24.78
N GLY A 196 5.43 -13.73 -24.36
CA GLY A 196 6.14 -14.79 -23.64
C GLY A 196 6.77 -14.33 -22.33
N VAL A 197 5.97 -13.70 -21.47
CA VAL A 197 6.40 -13.18 -20.17
C VAL A 197 6.05 -14.16 -19.06
N ASP A 198 6.72 -15.30 -18.97
CA ASP A 198 6.42 -16.31 -17.93
C ASP A 198 6.85 -15.85 -16.53
N LYS A 199 7.94 -15.08 -16.46
CA LYS A 199 8.46 -14.44 -15.24
C LYS A 199 8.82 -13.01 -15.52
N GLY A 200 8.23 -12.07 -14.79
CA GLY A 200 8.35 -10.67 -15.18
C GLY A 200 7.56 -9.70 -14.33
N CYS A 201 7.39 -8.49 -14.86
CA CYS A 201 6.48 -7.53 -14.27
C CYS A 201 5.78 -6.69 -15.33
N ILE A 202 4.55 -6.31 -15.01
CA ILE A 202 3.76 -5.34 -15.75
C ILE A 202 3.80 -4.04 -14.98
N ASP A 203 4.40 -3.01 -15.57
CA ASP A 203 4.35 -1.66 -15.05
C ASP A 203 3.16 -0.92 -15.66
N ILE A 204 2.27 -0.43 -14.81
CA ILE A 204 1.12 0.37 -15.20
C ILE A 204 1.37 1.78 -14.67
N ARG A 205 1.43 2.76 -15.58
CA ARG A 205 1.72 4.16 -15.24
C ARG A 205 0.62 5.05 -15.80
N LEU A 206 0.16 6.03 -15.02
CA LEU A 206 -0.69 7.10 -15.55
C LEU A 206 0.10 7.88 -16.59
N ALA A 207 -0.52 8.12 -17.75
CA ALA A 207 0.10 8.88 -18.82
C ALA A 207 0.57 10.27 -18.30
N PRO A 208 1.67 10.83 -18.83
CA PRO A 208 2.24 12.08 -18.32
C PRO A 208 1.24 13.25 -18.19
N GLU A 209 0.30 13.33 -19.12
CA GLU A 209 -0.78 14.31 -19.24
C GLU A 209 -1.88 14.15 -18.17
N GLU A 210 -1.98 13.00 -17.50
CA GLU A 210 -3.06 12.74 -16.56
C GLU A 210 -2.85 13.48 -15.24
N GLU A 211 -3.67 14.49 -14.96
CA GLU A 211 -3.60 15.26 -13.72
C GLU A 211 -4.71 14.88 -12.73
N HIS A 212 -4.50 15.21 -11.45
CA HIS A 212 -5.49 15.00 -10.38
C HIS A 212 -5.97 13.54 -10.20
N VAL A 213 -5.18 12.58 -10.69
CA VAL A 213 -5.43 11.15 -10.57
C VAL A 213 -4.20 10.44 -10.03
N GLY A 214 -4.43 9.37 -9.30
CA GLY A 214 -3.40 8.48 -8.79
C GLY A 214 -3.90 7.04 -8.70
N MET A 215 -3.02 6.14 -8.30
CA MET A 215 -3.28 4.72 -8.20
C MET A 215 -2.74 4.13 -6.91
N THR A 216 -3.37 3.04 -6.48
CA THR A 216 -2.90 2.16 -5.42
C THR A 216 -3.26 0.72 -5.76
N VAL A 217 -2.63 -0.26 -5.11
CA VAL A 217 -3.12 -1.64 -5.10
C VAL A 217 -3.61 -1.92 -3.69
N ASN A 218 -4.90 -2.15 -3.55
CA ASN A 218 -5.54 -2.35 -2.26
C ASN A 218 -6.84 -3.15 -2.43
N GLU A 219 -7.62 -3.32 -1.36
CA GLU A 219 -8.95 -3.90 -1.44
C GLU A 219 -9.91 -2.87 -2.01
N TYR A 220 -10.66 -3.28 -3.03
CA TYR A 220 -11.78 -2.47 -3.52
C TYR A 220 -13.02 -2.80 -2.69
N GLU A 221 -13.04 -2.28 -1.46
CA GLU A 221 -14.17 -2.39 -0.54
C GLU A 221 -15.01 -1.12 -0.63
N THR A 222 -16.33 -1.27 -0.82
CA THR A 222 -17.20 -0.15 -1.19
C THR A 222 -17.29 0.89 -0.07
N LEU A 223 -17.31 0.48 1.21
CA LEU A 223 -17.42 1.41 2.33
C LEU A 223 -16.15 2.26 2.46
N LEU A 224 -14.96 1.63 2.42
CA LEU A 224 -13.67 2.29 2.43
C LEU A 224 -13.54 3.23 1.23
N MET A 225 -13.83 2.74 0.03
CA MET A 225 -13.63 3.49 -1.22
C MET A 225 -14.64 4.63 -1.42
N ARG A 226 -15.89 4.47 -1.00
CA ARG A 226 -16.93 5.50 -1.19
C ARG A 226 -17.09 6.47 -0.02
N ASN A 227 -16.71 6.08 1.20
CA ASN A 227 -16.97 6.89 2.39
C ASN A 227 -15.67 7.36 3.04
N ASP A 228 -14.82 6.43 3.46
CA ASP A 228 -13.65 6.78 4.27
C ASP A 228 -12.56 7.46 3.43
N LEU A 229 -12.22 6.90 2.26
CA LEU A 229 -11.19 7.42 1.39
C LEU A 229 -11.52 8.83 0.84
N PRO A 230 -12.74 9.12 0.34
CA PRO A 230 -13.10 10.47 -0.11
C PRO A 230 -13.11 11.48 1.05
N GLU A 231 -13.60 11.10 2.24
CA GLU A 231 -13.58 11.99 3.41
C GLU A 231 -12.14 12.36 3.77
N VAL A 232 -11.23 11.38 3.80
CA VAL A 232 -9.80 11.61 4.03
C VAL A 232 -9.19 12.50 2.94
N LEU A 233 -9.42 12.18 1.66
CA LEU A 233 -8.82 12.92 0.54
C LEU A 233 -9.30 14.37 0.46
N SER A 234 -10.54 14.64 0.87
CA SER A 234 -11.13 15.99 0.81
C SER A 234 -10.49 16.95 1.82
N ASP A 235 -10.27 16.52 3.06
CA ASP A 235 -9.64 17.31 4.12
C ASP A 235 -9.07 16.38 5.22
N PRO A 236 -7.80 15.96 5.07
CA PRO A 236 -7.18 15.02 6.01
C PRO A 236 -7.09 15.56 7.44
N LEU A 237 -6.91 16.87 7.63
CA LEU A 237 -6.81 17.48 8.96
C LEU A 237 -8.16 17.54 9.65
N ARG A 238 -9.21 17.96 8.92
CA ARG A 238 -10.57 17.92 9.44
C ARG A 238 -11.04 16.50 9.69
N TYR A 239 -10.59 15.53 8.89
CA TYR A 239 -10.82 14.12 9.13
C TYR A 239 -10.28 13.69 10.50
N VAL A 240 -9.00 13.95 10.76
CA VAL A 240 -8.35 13.69 12.06
C VAL A 240 -9.08 14.40 13.21
N LEU A 241 -9.43 15.69 13.05
CA LEU A 241 -10.14 16.47 14.07
C LEU A 241 -11.55 15.94 14.37
N LYS A 242 -12.32 15.55 13.34
CA LYS A 242 -13.64 14.95 13.53
C LYS A 242 -13.56 13.62 14.28
N ARG A 243 -12.56 12.80 14.00
CA ARG A 243 -12.42 11.47 14.60
C ARG A 243 -11.80 11.50 15.99
N SER A 244 -10.83 12.38 16.25
CA SER A 244 -10.29 12.64 17.60
C SER A 244 -11.36 13.14 18.58
N LYS A 245 -12.34 13.94 18.11
CA LYS A 245 -13.51 14.33 18.92
C LYS A 245 -14.42 13.16 19.32
N LYS A 246 -14.48 12.08 18.53
CA LYS A 246 -15.24 10.86 18.90
C LYS A 246 -14.49 10.01 19.93
N LEU A 247 -13.15 9.96 19.87
CA LEU A 247 -12.32 9.36 20.93
C LEU A 247 -12.52 10.06 22.28
N LEU A 248 -12.69 11.38 22.29
CA LEU A 248 -12.97 12.17 23.51
C LEU A 248 -14.31 11.84 24.19
N GLN A 249 -15.23 11.12 23.53
CA GLN A 249 -16.49 10.65 24.12
C GLN A 249 -16.30 9.40 25.01
N HIS A 250 -15.12 8.78 24.99
CA HIS A 250 -14.72 7.67 25.87
C HIS A 250 -13.45 8.03 26.68
N PRO A 251 -13.57 8.92 27.70
CA PRO A 251 -12.44 9.55 28.38
C PRO A 251 -11.55 8.60 29.20
N ALA A 252 -11.98 7.36 29.46
CA ALA A 252 -11.18 6.37 30.18
C ALA A 252 -10.00 5.79 29.36
N ALA A 253 -9.97 6.02 28.05
CA ALA A 253 -8.91 5.54 27.16
C ALA A 253 -7.79 6.57 26.88
N ILE A 254 -7.87 7.77 27.47
CA ILE A 254 -7.00 8.91 27.12
C ILE A 254 -6.14 9.35 28.32
N PRO A 255 -4.79 9.23 28.26
CA PRO A 255 -3.89 9.80 29.27
C PRO A 255 -4.06 11.33 29.35
N GLY A 256 -4.11 11.89 30.57
CA GLY A 256 -4.66 13.20 30.89
C GLY A 256 -3.98 14.48 30.36
N LYS A 257 -3.22 14.47 29.26
CA LYS A 257 -2.51 15.64 28.73
C LYS A 257 -2.92 16.11 27.32
N THR A 258 -4.15 15.86 26.88
CA THR A 258 -4.56 16.16 25.49
C THR A 258 -5.91 16.87 25.41
N ARG A 259 -6.01 18.10 25.95
CA ARG A 259 -7.29 18.84 26.03
C ARG A 259 -7.42 20.12 25.19
N ASP A 260 -6.36 20.66 24.62
CA ASP A 260 -6.43 21.93 23.87
C ASP A 260 -5.93 21.76 22.43
N TYR A 261 -6.82 21.38 21.50
CA TYR A 261 -6.44 21.02 20.12
C TYR A 261 -7.45 21.52 19.08
N ALA A 262 -7.16 22.66 18.43
CA ALA A 262 -7.57 22.96 17.07
C ALA A 262 -6.98 24.32 16.61
N ALA A 263 -5.97 24.27 15.73
CA ALA A 263 -5.59 25.27 14.71
C ALA A 263 -4.10 25.20 14.30
N TYR A 264 -3.25 24.40 14.98
CA TYR A 264 -1.78 24.41 14.83
C TYR A 264 -1.14 23.04 14.48
N ASP A 265 -1.84 22.19 13.72
CA ASP A 265 -1.56 20.74 13.72
C ASP A 265 -0.30 20.25 13.00
N LEU A 266 0.32 20.98 12.06
CA LEU A 266 1.60 20.51 11.48
C LEU A 266 2.77 20.75 12.45
N ILE A 267 2.76 21.89 13.15
CA ILE A 267 3.77 22.23 14.16
C ILE A 267 3.59 21.34 15.39
N HIS A 268 2.36 21.01 15.79
CA HIS A 268 2.12 20.07 16.88
C HIS A 268 2.39 18.62 16.49
N PHE A 269 2.06 18.18 15.28
CA PHE A 269 2.51 16.89 14.77
C PHE A 269 4.04 16.81 14.73
N TYR A 270 4.70 17.91 14.34
CA TYR A 270 6.16 18.05 14.41
C TYR A 270 6.68 17.98 15.85
N ASN A 271 6.07 18.72 16.78
CA ASN A 271 6.48 18.73 18.19
C ASN A 271 6.21 17.38 18.87
N ASP A 272 5.07 16.74 18.62
CA ASP A 272 4.75 15.40 19.12
C ASP A 272 5.66 14.33 18.51
N LEU A 273 6.10 14.48 17.26
CA LEU A 273 7.16 13.65 16.66
C LEU A 273 8.50 13.92 17.35
N MET A 274 8.87 15.18 17.57
CA MET A 274 10.09 15.59 18.27
C MET A 274 10.16 15.05 19.71
N ASP A 275 9.03 15.04 20.42
CA ASP A 275 8.95 14.65 21.83
C ASP A 275 8.88 13.13 22.03
N GLN A 276 8.33 12.39 21.05
CA GLN A 276 8.08 10.94 21.17
C GLN A 276 9.04 10.07 20.36
N VAL A 277 9.81 10.65 19.44
CA VAL A 277 10.81 9.93 18.66
C VAL A 277 12.18 10.19 19.29
N PRO A 278 12.82 9.20 19.95
CA PRO A 278 14.15 9.33 20.56
C PRO A 278 15.27 9.41 19.52
N VAL A 279 15.00 9.99 18.35
CA VAL A 279 15.86 10.01 17.17
C VAL A 279 16.11 11.47 16.78
N GLY A 280 17.34 11.79 16.40
CA GLY A 280 17.76 13.18 16.17
C GLY A 280 16.97 13.91 15.08
N ARG A 281 17.00 15.26 15.13
CA ARG A 281 16.30 16.18 14.19
C ARG A 281 16.38 15.78 12.73
N SER A 282 17.53 15.24 12.29
CA SER A 282 17.74 14.82 10.90
C SER A 282 16.82 13.68 10.43
N VAL A 283 16.29 12.84 11.34
CA VAL A 283 15.32 11.78 11.00
C VAL A 283 13.92 12.37 10.85
N ILE A 284 13.58 13.31 11.71
CA ILE A 284 12.32 14.04 11.67
C ILE A 284 12.24 14.85 10.38
N ASP A 285 13.29 15.59 10.02
CA ASP A 285 13.33 16.33 8.76
C ASP A 285 13.16 15.41 7.54
N ARG A 286 13.69 14.18 7.58
CA ARG A 286 13.50 13.18 6.52
C ARG A 286 12.06 12.67 6.48
N ILE A 287 11.45 12.38 7.63
CA ILE A 287 10.03 12.03 7.72
C ILE A 287 9.18 13.17 7.13
N PHE A 288 9.41 14.41 7.56
CA PHE A 288 8.69 15.56 7.06
C PHE A 288 8.92 15.77 5.57
N SER A 289 10.12 15.63 5.04
CA SER A 289 10.35 15.75 3.59
C SER A 289 9.56 14.71 2.77
N VAL A 290 9.26 13.54 3.35
CA VAL A 290 8.42 12.52 2.72
C VAL A 290 6.92 12.86 2.85
N LEU A 291 6.53 13.57 3.90
CA LEU A 291 5.16 13.98 4.22
C LEU A 291 4.77 15.38 3.71
N SER A 292 5.73 16.29 3.47
CA SER A 292 5.55 17.73 3.24
C SER A 292 5.11 18.10 1.83
N THR A 293 4.63 17.12 1.06
CA THR A 293 3.83 17.41 -0.14
C THR A 293 2.53 18.11 0.29
N PRO A 294 1.92 18.99 -0.54
CA PRO A 294 0.74 19.76 -0.15
C PRO A 294 -0.34 18.88 0.48
N ALA A 295 -1.08 19.37 1.48
CA ALA A 295 -2.09 18.59 2.21
C ALA A 295 -3.10 17.84 1.30
N LYS A 296 -3.37 18.38 0.10
CA LYS A 296 -4.15 17.74 -0.98
C LYS A 296 -3.52 16.45 -1.56
N ARG A 297 -2.31 16.07 -1.14
CA ARG A 297 -1.53 14.89 -1.55
C ARG A 297 -1.15 13.99 -0.36
N ILE A 298 -1.80 14.17 0.81
CA ILE A 298 -1.52 13.41 2.05
C ILE A 298 -1.69 11.90 1.83
N LEU A 299 -2.62 11.49 0.98
CA LEU A 299 -2.62 10.15 0.44
C LEU A 299 -1.69 10.16 -0.78
N ARG A 300 -0.51 9.55 -0.63
CA ARG A 300 0.57 9.49 -1.65
C ARG A 300 0.19 8.55 -2.79
N LEU A 301 -0.96 8.78 -3.41
CA LEU A 301 -1.44 8.02 -4.55
C LEU A 301 -0.36 8.07 -5.63
N LYS A 302 0.04 6.87 -6.08
CA LYS A 302 1.19 6.72 -6.95
C LYS A 302 0.75 6.90 -8.38
N ARG A 303 1.64 7.42 -9.22
CA ARG A 303 1.41 7.44 -10.67
C ARG A 303 1.79 6.14 -11.37
N ARG A 304 2.32 5.17 -10.62
CA ARG A 304 2.75 3.87 -11.12
C ARG A 304 2.53 2.79 -10.09
N ILE A 305 1.95 1.69 -10.55
CA ILE A 305 1.90 0.41 -9.86
C ILE A 305 2.64 -0.63 -10.70
N SER A 306 3.03 -1.72 -10.07
CA SER A 306 3.67 -2.85 -10.74
C SER A 306 2.96 -4.13 -10.33
N LEU A 307 2.76 -5.03 -11.28
CA LEU A 307 2.17 -6.35 -11.05
C LEU A 307 3.26 -7.39 -11.36
N LEU A 308 3.43 -8.37 -10.48
CA LEU A 308 4.35 -9.48 -10.72
C LEU A 308 3.69 -10.45 -11.70
N VAL A 309 4.48 -11.05 -12.58
CA VAL A 309 4.05 -12.12 -13.48
C VAL A 309 4.85 -13.38 -13.15
N SER A 310 4.16 -14.50 -12.99
CA SER A 310 4.75 -15.80 -12.72
C SER A 310 3.88 -16.92 -13.30
N ASP A 311 4.52 -17.92 -13.89
CA ASP A 311 3.94 -19.19 -14.33
C ASP A 311 3.91 -20.26 -13.22
N SER A 312 4.43 -19.93 -12.03
CA SER A 312 4.49 -20.86 -10.90
C SER A 312 3.11 -21.11 -10.29
N ALA A 313 2.62 -22.33 -10.42
CA ALA A 313 1.40 -22.79 -9.76
C ALA A 313 1.46 -22.68 -8.23
N GLU A 314 2.66 -22.71 -7.65
CA GLU A 314 2.84 -22.49 -6.21
C GLU A 314 2.45 -21.05 -5.84
N THR A 315 2.91 -20.08 -6.62
CA THR A 315 2.74 -18.63 -6.39
C THR A 315 1.29 -18.18 -6.56
N GLY A 316 0.56 -18.79 -7.48
CA GLY A 316 -0.88 -18.58 -7.63
C GLY A 316 -1.44 -19.24 -8.88
N PRO A 317 -2.77 -19.31 -9.00
CA PRO A 317 -3.44 -19.92 -10.15
C PRO A 317 -3.43 -19.03 -11.40
N GLY A 318 -3.16 -17.73 -11.24
CA GLY A 318 -3.13 -16.75 -12.33
C GLY A 318 -1.71 -16.34 -12.68
N HIS A 319 -1.50 -15.98 -13.94
CA HIS A 319 -0.21 -15.57 -14.46
C HIS A 319 0.20 -14.19 -13.94
N ILE A 320 -0.75 -13.24 -13.87
CA ILE A 320 -0.58 -12.00 -13.12
C ILE A 320 -0.82 -12.28 -11.63
N VAL A 321 0.25 -12.20 -10.83
CA VAL A 321 0.25 -12.53 -9.41
C VAL A 321 -0.43 -11.42 -8.59
N HIS A 322 -1.41 -11.82 -7.78
CA HIS A 322 -2.12 -10.93 -6.85
C HIS A 322 -2.71 -11.72 -5.68
N GLY A 323 -2.89 -11.04 -4.54
CA GLY A 323 -3.66 -11.58 -3.42
C GLY A 323 -5.16 -11.60 -3.68
N THR A 324 -5.89 -12.44 -2.96
CA THR A 324 -7.34 -12.67 -3.10
C THR A 324 -8.16 -11.38 -3.19
N TYR A 325 -7.86 -10.41 -2.33
CA TYR A 325 -8.58 -9.15 -2.22
C TYR A 325 -7.90 -7.98 -2.95
N GLN A 326 -6.71 -8.20 -3.52
CA GLN A 326 -5.96 -7.12 -4.17
C GLN A 326 -6.57 -6.74 -5.51
N SER A 327 -6.82 -5.45 -5.66
CA SER A 327 -7.10 -4.82 -6.92
C SER A 327 -6.29 -3.54 -7.11
N PRO A 328 -5.78 -3.27 -8.33
CA PRO A 328 -5.43 -1.93 -8.75
C PRO A 328 -6.64 -1.01 -8.74
N ILE A 329 -6.51 0.11 -8.04
CA ILE A 329 -7.56 1.12 -7.90
C ILE A 329 -7.03 2.43 -8.45
N LEU A 330 -7.76 3.00 -9.41
CA LEU A 330 -7.55 4.36 -9.89
C LEU A 330 -8.41 5.30 -9.05
N VAL A 331 -7.82 6.37 -8.53
CA VAL A 331 -8.51 7.34 -7.68
C VAL A 331 -8.36 8.72 -8.32
N GLN A 332 -9.47 9.35 -8.67
CA GLN A 332 -9.51 10.68 -9.29
C GLN A 332 -10.08 11.71 -8.32
N HIS A 333 -9.47 12.89 -8.28
CA HIS A 333 -9.94 14.06 -7.54
C HIS A 333 -10.70 15.06 -8.40
N HIS A 334 -10.60 14.91 -9.72
CA HIS A 334 -11.33 15.68 -10.69
C HIS A 334 -11.73 14.73 -11.82
N PRO A 335 -12.94 14.88 -12.40
CA PRO A 335 -13.33 14.13 -13.58
C PRO A 335 -12.30 14.29 -14.71
N ALA A 336 -12.16 13.25 -15.53
CA ALA A 336 -11.42 13.38 -16.78
C ALA A 336 -12.20 14.28 -17.76
N GLU A 337 -11.51 15.13 -18.53
CA GLU A 337 -12.16 16.07 -19.46
C GLU A 337 -13.09 15.34 -20.45
N ASP A 338 -12.65 14.19 -20.98
CA ASP A 338 -13.41 13.36 -21.92
C ASP A 338 -13.99 12.08 -21.27
N GLY A 339 -14.03 12.02 -19.93
CA GLY A 339 -14.47 10.81 -19.22
C GLY A 339 -13.53 9.60 -19.39
N VAL A 340 -12.28 9.82 -19.82
CA VAL A 340 -11.29 8.77 -20.08
C VAL A 340 -9.96 9.12 -19.44
N ARG A 341 -9.29 8.13 -18.83
CA ARG A 341 -7.91 8.22 -18.33
C ARG A 341 -7.00 7.29 -19.12
N TYR A 342 -5.81 7.76 -19.45
CA TYR A 342 -4.82 6.99 -20.20
C TYR A 342 -3.73 6.40 -19.28
N MET A 343 -3.37 5.16 -19.56
CA MET A 343 -2.35 4.43 -18.84
C MET A 343 -1.30 3.89 -19.82
N ASP A 344 -0.03 4.19 -19.57
CA ASP A 344 1.10 3.60 -20.25
C ASP A 344 1.50 2.29 -19.58
N ILE A 345 1.53 1.22 -20.36
CA ILE A 345 1.84 -0.14 -19.92
C ILE A 345 3.23 -0.51 -20.42
N THR A 346 4.05 -1.11 -19.56
CA THR A 346 5.34 -1.69 -19.96
C THR A 346 5.45 -3.11 -19.43
N LEU A 347 5.59 -4.08 -20.32
CA LEU A 347 5.83 -5.48 -19.96
C LEU A 347 7.33 -5.73 -19.94
N ARG A 348 7.77 -6.38 -18.86
CA ARG A 348 9.16 -6.77 -18.67
C ARG A 348 9.27 -8.25 -18.43
N ARG A 349 10.14 -8.90 -19.17
CA ARG A 349 10.55 -10.29 -18.92
C ARG A 349 11.85 -10.30 -18.14
N PHE A 350 11.92 -11.15 -17.12
CA PHE A 350 13.13 -11.34 -16.33
C PHE A 350 14.01 -12.43 -16.94
N THR A 351 15.32 -12.19 -16.93
CA THR A 351 16.36 -13.11 -17.39
C THR A 351 17.52 -13.19 -16.42
#